data_AF-A0AAE9FHY9-F1
#
_entry.id   AF-A0AAE9FHY9-F1
#
_cell.length_a   1.000
_cell.length_b   1.000
_cell.length_c   1.000
_cell.angle_alpha   90.00
_cell.angle_beta   90.00
_cell.angle_gamma   90.00
#
_symmetry.space_group_name_H-M   'P 1'
#
loop_
_entity.id
_entity.type
_entity.pdbx_description
1 polymer ?
#
loop_
_entity_poly.entity_id
_entity_poly.type
_entity_poly.pdbx_seq_one_letter_code
_entity_poly.pdbx_strand_id
1 'polypeptide(L)'
;MDYGSILEERTSPAVLANAREQYLRQCARGEPSAGSTFAYAHAMIGSKNKLDVKDGILCLEKLLRDDNDVSSKRNYVYYLGVAHARMKQYDTALGYIDILLEIEEGNDQAKRLKETIKSAMTHDGLIGAAIFGGGALALAGLVAIFTMSRK
;
A
#
# COMPACT_ATOMS: atom_id res chain seq x y z
N MET A 1 9.50 -14.78 -18.37
CA MET A 1 9.92 -15.48 -17.13
C MET A 1 9.34 -14.69 -15.98
N ASP A 2 8.17 -15.11 -15.50
CA ASP A 2 7.42 -14.42 -14.47
C ASP A 2 7.88 -14.93 -13.10
N TYR A 3 8.83 -14.21 -12.52
CA TYR A 3 9.22 -14.43 -11.15
C TYR A 3 8.23 -13.68 -10.27
N GLY A 4 7.31 -14.44 -9.67
CA GLY A 4 6.42 -14.10 -8.55
C GLY A 4 6.41 -12.62 -8.24
N SER A 5 5.58 -11.87 -8.96
CA SER A 5 5.45 -10.45 -8.73
C SER A 5 4.98 -10.22 -7.28
N ILE A 6 5.39 -9.11 -6.67
CA ILE A 6 4.88 -8.71 -5.35
C ILE A 6 3.35 -8.63 -5.30
N LEU A 7 2.65 -8.57 -6.44
CA LEU A 7 1.19 -8.61 -6.53
C LEU A 7 0.63 -10.03 -6.35
N GLU A 8 1.42 -11.07 -6.58
CA GLU A 8 1.03 -12.48 -6.46
C GLU A 8 1.43 -13.12 -5.13
N GLU A 9 2.38 -12.53 -4.42
CA GLU A 9 2.79 -12.99 -3.10
C GLU A 9 1.59 -13.03 -2.13
N ARG A 10 1.44 -14.13 -1.38
CA ARG A 10 0.35 -14.33 -0.43
C ARG A 10 0.90 -14.59 0.96
N THR A 11 0.25 -14.00 1.96
CA THR A 11 0.58 -14.26 3.36
C THR A 11 0.06 -15.63 3.78
N SER A 12 0.88 -16.39 4.50
CA SER A 12 0.45 -17.69 5.01
C SER A 12 -0.64 -17.51 6.08
N PRO A 13 -1.59 -18.46 6.22
CA PRO A 13 -2.64 -18.38 7.23
C PRO A 13 -2.08 -18.21 8.66
N ALA A 14 -0.94 -18.83 8.96
CA ALA A 14 -0.28 -18.71 10.25
C ALA A 14 0.24 -17.29 10.52
N VAL A 15 0.88 -16.65 9.54
CA VAL A 15 1.35 -15.26 9.68
C VAL A 15 0.18 -14.30 9.87
N LEU A 16 -0.91 -14.49 9.10
CA LEU A 16 -2.12 -13.69 9.23
C LEU A 16 -2.77 -13.85 10.61
N ALA A 17 -2.90 -15.10 11.10
CA ALA A 17 -3.46 -15.38 12.41
C ALA A 17 -2.63 -14.74 13.53
N ASN A 18 -1.31 -14.88 13.49
CA ASN A 18 -0.40 -14.31 14.48
C ASN A 18 -0.47 -12.78 14.50
N ALA A 19 -0.45 -12.13 13.33
CA ALA A 19 -0.53 -10.67 13.24
C ALA A 19 -1.89 -10.15 13.74
N ARG A 20 -2.98 -10.85 13.40
CA ARG A 20 -4.33 -10.55 13.87
C ARG A 20 -4.44 -10.69 15.39
N GLU A 21 -3.93 -11.77 15.94
CA GLU A 21 -3.96 -11.99 17.39
C GLU A 21 -3.19 -10.88 18.13
N GLN A 22 -1.99 -10.52 17.67
CA GLN A 22 -1.21 -9.45 18.28
C GLN A 22 -1.94 -8.11 18.24
N TYR A 23 -2.53 -7.76 17.10
CA TYR A 23 -3.33 -6.54 16.94
C TYR A 23 -4.53 -6.51 17.89
N LEU A 24 -5.34 -7.59 17.90
CA LEU A 24 -6.53 -7.67 18.76
C LEU A 24 -6.18 -7.63 20.25
N ARG A 25 -5.08 -8.27 20.66
CA ARG A 25 -4.59 -8.20 22.05
C ARG A 25 -4.24 -6.79 22.47
N GLN A 26 -3.70 -5.97 21.57
CA GLN A 26 -3.42 -4.56 21.85
C GLN A 26 -4.70 -3.73 21.88
N CYS A 27 -5.61 -3.93 20.92
CA CYS A 27 -6.93 -3.27 20.92
C CYS A 27 -7.71 -3.49 22.22
N ALA A 28 -7.63 -4.70 22.79
CA ALA A 28 -8.26 -5.02 24.08
C ALA A 28 -7.67 -4.24 25.27
N ARG A 29 -6.47 -3.66 25.13
CA ARG A 29 -5.76 -2.92 26.17
C ARG A 29 -5.72 -1.41 25.91
N GLY A 30 -6.23 -0.94 24.77
CA GLY A 30 -6.18 0.45 24.35
C GLY A 30 -5.89 0.60 22.86
N GLU A 31 -5.34 1.74 22.47
CA GLU A 31 -4.96 1.96 21.07
C GLU A 31 -3.74 1.10 20.69
N PRO A 32 -3.81 0.29 19.61
CA PRO A 32 -2.69 -0.53 19.16
C PRO A 32 -1.55 0.33 18.64
N SER A 33 -0.31 -0.18 18.77
CA SER A 33 0.86 0.51 18.25
C SER A 33 0.85 0.58 16.72
N ALA A 34 1.51 1.59 16.17
CA ALA A 34 1.67 1.74 14.72
C ALA A 34 2.30 0.50 14.08
N GLY A 35 3.35 -0.06 14.71
CA GLY A 35 4.01 -1.28 14.26
C GLY A 35 3.09 -2.51 14.25
N SER A 36 2.28 -2.70 15.30
CA SER A 36 1.32 -3.83 15.34
C SER A 36 0.22 -3.67 14.31
N THR A 37 -0.28 -2.45 14.13
CA THR A 37 -1.30 -2.12 13.14
C THR A 37 -0.76 -2.34 11.73
N PHE A 38 0.48 -1.92 11.47
CA PHE A 38 1.15 -2.10 10.18
C PHE A 38 1.37 -3.58 9.87
N ALA A 39 1.89 -4.36 10.83
CA ALA A 39 2.10 -5.80 10.65
C ALA A 39 0.79 -6.54 10.34
N TYR A 40 -0.30 -6.17 11.03
CA TYR A 40 -1.63 -6.70 10.75
C TYR A 40 -2.12 -6.29 9.36
N ALA A 41 -2.02 -5.02 9.00
CA ALA A 41 -2.42 -4.52 7.69
C ALA A 41 -1.64 -5.21 6.55
N HIS A 42 -0.32 -5.34 6.69
CA HIS A 42 0.55 -6.02 5.73
C HIS A 42 0.15 -7.49 5.53
N ALA A 43 -0.21 -8.19 6.60
CA ALA A 43 -0.71 -9.56 6.50
C ALA A 43 -2.10 -9.61 5.81
N MET A 44 -2.98 -8.67 6.11
CA MET A 44 -4.34 -8.58 5.56
C MET A 44 -4.34 -8.30 4.05
N ILE A 45 -3.49 -7.37 3.56
CA ILE A 45 -3.33 -7.13 2.11
C ILE A 45 -2.74 -8.36 1.38
N GLY A 46 -2.05 -9.22 2.13
CA GLY A 46 -1.56 -10.54 1.78
C GLY A 46 -2.62 -11.63 1.57
N SER A 47 -3.83 -11.41 2.08
CA SER A 47 -4.91 -12.40 2.07
C SER A 47 -5.50 -12.60 0.67
N LYS A 48 -6.06 -13.79 0.44
CA LYS A 48 -6.87 -14.09 -0.76
C LYS A 48 -8.28 -13.48 -0.66
N ASN A 49 -8.74 -13.17 0.54
CA ASN A 49 -10.06 -12.58 0.77
C ASN A 49 -10.01 -11.07 0.50
N LYS A 50 -10.81 -10.59 -0.46
CA LYS A 50 -10.88 -9.16 -0.80
C LYS A 50 -11.39 -8.28 0.35
N LEU A 51 -12.17 -8.83 1.28
CA LEU A 51 -12.60 -8.07 2.47
C LEU A 51 -11.40 -7.81 3.39
N ASP A 52 -10.55 -8.82 3.59
CA ASP A 52 -9.34 -8.64 4.38
C ASP A 52 -8.42 -7.58 3.76
N VAL A 53 -8.26 -7.60 2.44
CA VAL A 53 -7.45 -6.59 1.73
C VAL A 53 -8.01 -5.18 1.96
N LYS A 54 -9.33 -5.00 1.93
CA LYS A 54 -9.98 -3.71 2.22
C LYS A 54 -9.73 -3.26 3.66
N ASP A 55 -9.85 -4.15 4.64
CA ASP A 55 -9.57 -3.82 6.04
C ASP A 55 -8.08 -3.45 6.24
N GLY A 56 -7.18 -4.12 5.52
CA GLY A 56 -5.76 -3.77 5.48
C GLY A 56 -5.51 -2.37 4.90
N ILE A 57 -6.19 -2.00 3.82
CA ILE A 57 -6.13 -0.64 3.25
C ILE A 57 -6.56 0.40 4.28
N LEU A 58 -7.69 0.19 4.95
CA LEU A 58 -8.20 1.11 5.98
C LEU A 58 -7.20 1.28 7.13
N CYS A 59 -6.53 0.20 7.54
CA CYS A 59 -5.49 0.26 8.57
C CYS A 59 -4.28 1.10 8.10
N LEU A 60 -3.83 0.93 6.85
CA LEU A 60 -2.73 1.73 6.30
C LEU A 60 -3.10 3.20 6.12
N GLU A 61 -4.32 3.50 5.68
CA GLU A 61 -4.82 4.88 5.57
C GLU A 61 -4.90 5.57 6.94
N LYS A 62 -5.35 4.84 7.96
CA LYS A 62 -5.34 5.33 9.35
C LYS A 62 -3.91 5.67 9.78
N LEU A 63 -2.96 4.75 9.58
CA LEU A 63 -1.56 4.98 9.94
C LEU A 63 -0.92 6.14 9.18
N LEU A 64 -1.23 6.29 7.89
CA LEU A 64 -0.74 7.39 7.08
C LEU A 64 -1.20 8.76 7.61
N ARG A 65 -2.41 8.82 8.17
CA ARG A 65 -2.99 10.02 8.79
C ARG A 65 -2.44 10.28 10.18
N ASP A 66 -2.43 9.26 11.02
CA ASP A 66 -2.28 9.40 12.48
C ASP A 66 -0.82 9.24 12.96
N ASP A 67 0.01 8.49 12.24
CA ASP A 67 1.43 8.37 12.58
C ASP A 67 2.16 9.69 12.26
N ASN A 68 3.15 10.05 13.07
CA ASN A 68 3.99 11.23 12.85
C ASN A 68 5.34 10.87 12.21
N ASP A 69 5.73 9.58 12.18
CA ASP A 69 6.98 9.16 11.56
C ASP A 69 6.88 9.12 10.03
N VAL A 70 7.47 10.15 9.41
CA VAL A 70 7.54 10.30 7.95
C VAL A 70 8.24 9.12 7.28
N SER A 71 9.23 8.51 7.94
CA SER A 71 9.95 7.35 7.38
C SER A 71 9.02 6.15 7.25
N SER A 72 8.18 5.91 8.26
CA SER A 72 7.16 4.86 8.25
C SER A 72 6.04 5.14 7.24
N LYS A 73 5.64 6.41 7.05
CA LYS A 73 4.63 6.80 6.04
C LYS A 73 5.00 6.39 4.62
N ARG A 74 6.30 6.37 4.27
CA ARG A 74 6.76 5.90 2.95
C ARG A 74 6.42 4.43 2.73
N ASN A 75 6.60 3.61 3.76
CA ASN A 75 6.21 2.20 3.72
C ASN A 75 4.69 2.05 3.58
N TYR A 76 3.90 2.88 4.27
CA TYR A 76 2.43 2.82 4.17
C TYR A 76 1.96 3.14 2.75
N VAL A 77 2.50 4.20 2.14
CA VAL A 77 2.23 4.58 0.74
C VAL A 77 2.61 3.45 -0.23
N TYR A 78 3.79 2.85 -0.04
CA TYR A 78 4.22 1.72 -0.87
C TYR A 78 3.21 0.55 -0.82
N TYR A 79 2.81 0.14 0.38
CA TYR A 79 1.88 -0.98 0.56
C TYR A 79 0.43 -0.65 0.21
N LEU A 80 0.01 0.62 0.26
CA LEU A 80 -1.26 1.07 -0.34
C LEU A 80 -1.25 0.87 -1.85
N GLY A 81 -0.15 1.22 -2.53
CA GLY A 81 0.04 0.92 -3.96
C GLY A 81 -0.08 -0.57 -4.26
N VAL A 82 0.57 -1.43 -3.47
CA VAL A 82 0.46 -2.90 -3.60
C VAL A 82 -0.99 -3.37 -3.41
N ALA A 83 -1.68 -2.90 -2.36
CA ALA A 83 -3.03 -3.33 -2.02
C ALA A 83 -4.06 -2.95 -3.09
N HIS A 84 -4.02 -1.71 -3.58
CA HIS A 84 -4.89 -1.25 -4.67
C HIS A 84 -4.62 -2.00 -5.98
N ALA A 85 -3.35 -2.26 -6.31
CA ALA A 85 -2.99 -3.04 -7.50
C ALA A 85 -3.55 -4.47 -7.43
N ARG A 86 -3.47 -5.13 -6.26
CA ARG A 86 -4.08 -6.45 -6.04
C ARG A 86 -5.59 -6.45 -6.17
N MET A 87 -6.23 -5.33 -5.86
CA MET A 87 -7.67 -5.10 -6.04
C MET A 87 -8.05 -4.69 -7.48
N LYS A 88 -7.09 -4.66 -8.41
CA LYS A 88 -7.23 -4.17 -9.80
C LYS A 88 -7.62 -2.69 -9.89
N GLN A 89 -7.34 -1.91 -8.85
CA GLN A 89 -7.53 -0.47 -8.82
C GLN A 89 -6.23 0.20 -9.27
N TYR A 90 -5.87 -0.02 -10.54
CA TYR A 90 -4.54 0.30 -11.06
C TYR A 90 -4.24 1.80 -11.05
N ASP A 91 -5.21 2.66 -11.35
CA ASP A 91 -5.03 4.12 -11.33
C ASP A 91 -4.67 4.63 -9.94
N THR A 92 -5.40 4.17 -8.92
CA THR A 92 -5.12 4.51 -7.52
C THR A 92 -3.76 3.98 -7.08
N ALA A 93 -3.43 2.75 -7.48
CA ALA A 93 -2.14 2.14 -7.18
C ALA A 93 -0.97 2.94 -7.78
N LEU A 94 -1.07 3.32 -9.06
CA LEU A 94 -0.07 4.16 -9.72
C LEU A 94 0.05 5.53 -9.05
N GLY A 95 -1.06 6.15 -8.63
CA GLY A 95 -1.03 7.42 -7.90
C GLY A 95 -0.20 7.35 -6.61
N TYR A 96 -0.36 6.31 -5.79
CA TYR A 96 0.45 6.14 -4.58
C TYR A 96 1.94 5.96 -4.91
N ILE A 97 2.27 5.18 -5.94
CA ILE A 97 3.66 4.92 -6.32
C ILE A 97 4.31 6.15 -6.95
N ASP A 98 3.56 6.96 -7.70
CA ASP A 98 4.05 8.21 -8.26
C ASP A 98 4.41 9.21 -7.16
N ILE A 99 3.55 9.36 -6.13
CA ILE A 99 3.86 10.20 -4.96
C ILE A 99 5.13 9.73 -4.27
N LEU A 100 5.30 8.42 -4.07
CA LEU A 100 6.51 7.89 -3.44
C LEU A 100 7.76 8.22 -4.27
N LEU A 101 7.68 8.13 -5.60
CA LEU A 101 8.78 8.45 -6.51
C LEU A 101 9.07 9.95 -6.61
N GLU A 102 8.07 10.82 -6.44
CA GLU A 102 8.29 12.27 -6.31
C GLU A 102 9.09 12.62 -5.04
N ILE A 103 8.90 11.85 -3.96
CA ILE A 103 9.62 12.06 -2.69
C ILE A 103 11.00 11.41 -2.73
N GLU A 104 11.11 10.23 -3.35
CA GLU A 104 12.31 9.39 -3.43
C GLU A 104 12.56 8.91 -4.87
N GLU A 105 13.07 9.80 -5.72
CA GLU A 105 13.33 9.51 -7.14
C GLU A 105 14.26 8.30 -7.36
N GLY A 106 15.12 8.00 -6.37
CA GLY A 106 16.06 6.87 -6.37
C GLY A 106 15.47 5.54 -5.91
N ASN A 107 14.18 5.45 -5.58
CA ASN A 107 13.58 4.24 -5.01
C ASN A 107 13.33 3.17 -6.10
N ASP A 108 14.30 2.28 -6.30
CA ASP A 108 14.23 1.20 -7.31
C ASP A 108 13.10 0.20 -7.04
N GLN A 109 12.75 -0.02 -5.77
CA GLN A 109 11.65 -0.89 -5.38
C GLN A 109 10.30 -0.31 -5.86
N ALA A 110 10.10 1.00 -5.71
CA ALA A 110 8.91 1.71 -6.19
C ALA A 110 8.85 1.72 -7.73
N LYS A 111 9.98 1.96 -8.42
CA LYS A 111 10.06 1.87 -9.89
C LYS A 111 9.68 0.49 -10.40
N ARG A 112 10.21 -0.57 -9.78
CA ARG A 112 9.88 -1.96 -10.16
C ARG A 112 8.41 -2.28 -9.94
N LEU A 113 7.83 -1.80 -8.84
CA LEU A 113 6.41 -1.96 -8.57
C LEU A 113 5.56 -1.21 -9.61
N LYS A 114 5.92 0.03 -9.97
CA LYS A 114 5.23 0.80 -11.03
C LYS A 114 5.16 0.03 -12.35
N GLU A 115 6.28 -0.54 -12.79
CA GLU A 115 6.32 -1.35 -14.02
C GLU A 115 5.53 -2.65 -13.89
N THR A 116 5.55 -3.29 -12.71
CA THR A 116 4.73 -4.47 -12.42
C THR A 116 3.24 -4.15 -12.51
N ILE A 117 2.80 -3.00 -11.97
CA ILE A 117 1.41 -2.54 -12.01
C ILE A 117 0.97 -2.25 -13.46
N LYS A 118 1.80 -1.54 -14.24
CA LYS A 118 1.52 -1.27 -15.66
C LYS A 118 1.43 -2.56 -16.49
N SER A 119 2.30 -3.52 -16.23
CA SER A 119 2.27 -4.84 -16.87
C SER A 119 0.98 -5.59 -16.53
N ALA A 120 0.58 -5.62 -15.25
CA ALA A 120 -0.67 -6.24 -14.82
C ALA A 120 -1.90 -5.58 -15.45
N MET A 121 -1.93 -4.24 -15.50
CA MET A 121 -2.98 -3.47 -16.17
C MET A 121 -3.07 -3.81 -17.67
N THR A 122 -1.92 -3.91 -18.34
CA THR A 122 -1.82 -4.30 -19.75
C THR A 122 -2.36 -5.72 -19.98
N HIS A 123 -1.95 -6.65 -19.14
CA HIS A 123 -2.40 -8.05 -19.20
C HIS A 123 -3.91 -8.18 -18.98
N ASP A 124 -4.49 -7.36 -18.11
CA ASP A 124 -5.93 -7.30 -17.86
C ASP A 124 -6.72 -6.60 -18.99
N GLY A 125 -6.06 -6.23 -20.09
CA GLY A 125 -6.71 -5.64 -21.27
C GLY A 125 -7.05 -4.16 -21.10
N LEU A 126 -6.53 -3.50 -20.07
CA LEU A 126 -6.73 -2.07 -19.81
C LEU A 126 -5.71 -1.21 -20.60
N ILE A 127 -5.26 -1.72 -21.75
CA ILE A 127 -4.32 -1.08 -22.66
C ILE A 127 -5.02 0.09 -23.35
N GLY A 128 -4.66 1.32 -22.99
CA GLY A 128 -5.20 2.52 -23.61
C GLY A 128 -6.24 3.27 -22.78
N ALA A 129 -6.53 2.84 -21.54
CA ALA A 129 -6.94 3.80 -20.53
C ALA A 129 -5.74 4.75 -20.39
N ALA A 130 -5.87 5.96 -20.92
CA ALA A 130 -4.87 6.97 -20.70
C ALA A 130 -4.64 7.01 -19.19
N ILE A 131 -3.39 6.76 -18.76
CA ILE A 131 -2.92 7.02 -17.40
C ILE A 131 -2.96 8.55 -17.28
N PHE A 132 -4.17 9.10 -17.31
CA PHE A 132 -4.45 10.46 -16.96
C PHE A 132 -4.08 10.53 -15.50
N GLY A 133 -3.45 11.62 -15.08
CA GLY A 133 -3.12 11.87 -13.69
C GLY A 133 -4.32 11.91 -12.72
N GLY A 134 -5.46 11.28 -13.01
CA GLY A 134 -6.64 11.15 -12.15
C GLY A 134 -6.37 10.38 -10.85
N GLY A 135 -5.56 9.30 -10.89
CA GLY A 135 -5.13 8.61 -9.67
C GLY A 135 -4.23 9.46 -8.78
N ALA A 136 -3.30 10.21 -9.38
CA ALA A 136 -2.43 11.15 -8.69
C ALA A 136 -3.19 12.39 -8.16
N LEU A 137 -4.16 12.91 -8.92
CA LEU A 137 -5.01 14.04 -8.52
C LEU A 137 -5.82 13.75 -7.26
N ALA A 138 -6.38 12.53 -7.12
CA ALA A 138 -7.12 12.13 -5.92
C ALA A 138 -6.22 12.05 -4.67
N LEU A 139 -4.91 11.89 -4.86
CA LEU A 139 -3.93 11.71 -3.79
C LEU A 139 -3.03 12.94 -3.60
N ALA A 140 -3.32 14.07 -4.27
CA ALA A 140 -2.50 15.29 -4.23
C ALA A 140 -2.23 15.82 -2.81
N GLY A 141 -3.17 15.60 -1.86
CA GLY A 141 -2.99 15.96 -0.46
C GLY A 141 -1.87 15.18 0.26
N LEU A 142 -1.49 14.00 -0.22
CA LEU A 142 -0.43 13.20 0.40
C LEU A 142 0.96 13.82 0.20
N VAL A 143 1.21 14.49 -0.94
CA VAL A 143 2.50 15.16 -1.18
C VAL A 143 2.75 16.25 -0.13
N ALA A 144 1.70 16.94 0.33
CA ALA A 144 1.80 17.93 1.41
C ALA A 144 2.26 17.30 2.74
N ILE A 145 1.85 16.06 3.05
CA ILE A 145 2.25 15.33 4.27
C ILE A 145 3.76 15.14 4.32
N PHE A 146 4.41 14.91 3.18
CA PHE A 146 5.86 14.66 3.12
C PHE A 146 6.69 15.95 2.96
N THR A 147 6.12 17.00 2.37
CA THR A 147 6.82 18.28 2.16
C THR A 147 6.75 19.21 3.38
N MET A 148 5.64 19.22 4.13
CA MET A 148 5.50 20.03 5.35
C MET A 148 6.45 19.60 6.48
N SER A 149 6.92 18.35 6.48
CA SER A 149 7.81 17.80 7.51
C SER A 149 9.31 17.99 7.21
N ARG A 150 9.68 18.63 6.09
CA ARG A 150 11.08 18.97 5.77
C ARG A 150 11.54 20.33 6.34
N LYS A 151 10.75 20.97 7.21
CA LYS A 151 11.01 22.30 7.75
C LYS A 151 11.39 22.27 9.23
#